data_AF-A0A959F3Q9-F1
#
_entry.id   AF-A0A959F3Q9-F1
#
_cell.length_a   1.000
_cell.length_b   1.000
_cell.length_c   1.000
_cell.angle_alpha   90.00
_cell.angle_beta   90.00
_cell.angle_gamma   90.00
#
_symmetry.space_group_name_H-M   'P 1'
#
loop_
_entity.id
_entity.type
_entity.pdbx_description
1 polymer ?
#
loop_
_entity_poly.entity_id
_entity_poly.type
_entity_poly.pdbx_seq_one_letter_code
_entity_poly.pdbx_strand_id
1 'polypeptide(L)'
;MQDHLEQFIQANREAFDDARPSLKVWADIDRALEPKKSRFFHLRRILQSVAAVMLLLVAGALIGHQLSRGSSSVESTAETLARISPDLAELESFYNQQINEKFALLANYPQRESVAADFAQIDETMEELRAEIAKAPVGMEQEIVTNLLRSYKLKVQILERVLERIRATDAPAIDNRPKHETSI
;
A
#
# COMPACT_ATOMS: atom_id res chain seq x y z
N MET A 1 -76.44 -28.19 -7.05
CA MET A 1 -76.68 -27.67 -5.70
C MET A 1 -75.73 -26.50 -5.54
N GLN A 2 -76.25 -25.27 -5.45
CA GLN A 2 -75.39 -24.08 -5.30
C GLN A 2 -74.75 -24.11 -3.92
N ASP A 3 -73.45 -23.77 -3.86
CA ASP A 3 -72.66 -23.79 -2.63
C ASP A 3 -73.19 -22.68 -1.69
N HIS A 4 -73.39 -23.03 -0.42
CA HIS A 4 -73.96 -22.13 0.59
C HIS A 4 -73.12 -20.84 0.73
N LEU A 5 -71.81 -20.95 0.47
CA LEU A 5 -70.87 -19.83 0.48
C LEU A 5 -71.11 -18.86 -0.69
N GLU A 6 -71.45 -19.37 -1.88
CA GLU A 6 -71.69 -18.56 -3.07
C GLU A 6 -72.95 -17.71 -2.91
N GLN A 7 -74.01 -18.31 -2.35
CA GLN A 7 -75.25 -17.59 -2.04
C GLN A 7 -75.03 -16.52 -0.97
N PHE A 8 -74.22 -16.81 0.05
CA PHE A 8 -73.87 -15.84 1.09
C PHE A 8 -73.10 -14.64 0.54
N ILE A 9 -72.11 -14.88 -0.33
CA ILE A 9 -71.31 -13.81 -0.95
C ILE A 9 -72.17 -12.98 -1.90
N GLN A 10 -73.02 -13.60 -2.72
CA GLN A 10 -73.91 -12.87 -3.63
C GLN A 10 -74.94 -12.04 -2.87
N ALA A 11 -75.52 -12.57 -1.80
CA ALA A 11 -76.51 -11.86 -0.98
C ALA A 11 -75.92 -10.67 -0.21
N ASN A 12 -74.62 -10.66 0.06
CA ASN A 12 -73.93 -9.61 0.82
C ASN A 12 -72.96 -8.78 -0.04
N ARG A 13 -73.00 -8.92 -1.37
CA ARG A 13 -72.04 -8.30 -2.29
C ARG A 13 -71.91 -6.78 -2.10
N GLU A 14 -73.03 -6.10 -1.91
CA GLU A 14 -73.04 -4.64 -1.70
C GLU A 14 -72.30 -4.25 -0.41
N ALA A 15 -72.42 -5.04 0.66
CA ALA A 15 -71.71 -4.81 1.92
C ALA A 15 -70.19 -5.02 1.82
N PHE A 16 -69.73 -5.82 0.83
CA PHE A 16 -68.30 -6.01 0.55
C PHE A 16 -67.72 -4.91 -0.35
N ASP A 17 -68.51 -4.33 -1.25
CA ASP A 17 -68.05 -3.34 -2.24
C ASP A 17 -68.07 -1.88 -1.72
N ASP A 18 -68.67 -1.61 -0.55
CA ASP A 18 -68.89 -0.24 -0.05
C ASP A 18 -67.70 0.36 0.71
N ALA A 19 -66.75 -0.46 1.17
CA ALA A 19 -65.63 -0.02 1.98
C ALA A 19 -64.53 0.61 1.12
N ARG A 20 -64.61 1.92 0.87
CA ARG A 20 -63.49 2.69 0.29
C ARG A 20 -62.49 3.09 1.38
N PRO A 21 -61.18 2.82 1.22
CA PRO A 21 -60.18 3.27 2.18
C PRO A 21 -60.16 4.80 2.30
N SER A 22 -59.94 5.30 3.52
CA SER A 22 -59.93 6.74 3.78
C SER A 22 -58.82 7.46 3.01
N LEU A 23 -59.03 8.73 2.67
CA LEU A 23 -58.05 9.61 2.01
C LEU A 23 -56.70 9.64 2.73
N LYS A 24 -56.69 9.46 4.05
CA LYS A 24 -55.47 9.40 4.86
C LYS A 24 -54.60 8.20 4.50
N VAL A 25 -55.20 7.03 4.28
CA VAL A 25 -54.46 5.81 3.91
C VAL A 25 -53.81 5.99 2.54
N TRP A 26 -54.52 6.58 1.57
CA TRP A 26 -53.95 6.91 0.27
C TRP A 26 -52.82 7.93 0.37
N ALA A 27 -52.98 8.99 1.17
CA ALA A 27 -51.94 9.98 1.40
C ALA A 27 -50.68 9.37 2.05
N ASP A 28 -50.85 8.40 2.96
CA ASP A 28 -49.74 7.69 3.58
C ASP A 28 -49.00 6.78 2.56
N ILE A 29 -49.72 6.18 1.61
CA ILE A 29 -49.14 5.39 0.50
C ILE A 29 -48.38 6.29 -0.47
N ASP A 30 -48.97 7.41 -0.90
CA ASP A 30 -48.30 8.36 -1.81
C ASP A 30 -47.00 8.88 -1.18
N ARG A 31 -47.02 9.21 0.12
CA ARG A 31 -45.82 9.63 0.86
C ARG A 31 -44.77 8.53 1.00
N ALA A 32 -45.18 7.25 1.02
CA ALA A 32 -44.24 6.12 1.05
C ALA A 32 -43.60 5.86 -0.33
N LEU A 33 -44.28 6.26 -1.41
CA LEU A 33 -43.81 6.13 -2.79
C LEU A 33 -43.03 7.35 -3.30
N GLU A 34 -43.15 8.50 -2.64
CA GLU A 34 -42.30 9.65 -2.94
C GLU A 34 -40.82 9.29 -2.71
N PRO A 35 -39.95 9.37 -3.74
CA PRO A 35 -38.53 9.11 -3.57
C PRO A 35 -37.98 10.15 -2.59
N LYS A 36 -37.58 9.66 -1.40
CA LYS A 36 -36.95 10.46 -0.34
C LYS A 36 -35.86 11.32 -0.98
N LYS A 37 -36.11 12.63 -1.08
CA LYS A 37 -35.19 13.61 -1.65
C LYS A 37 -33.86 13.54 -0.90
N SER A 38 -32.97 12.73 -1.44
CA SER A 38 -31.64 12.50 -0.89
C SER A 38 -30.94 13.85 -0.84
N ARG A 39 -30.53 14.20 0.36
CA ARG A 39 -29.92 15.48 0.68
C ARG A 39 -28.64 15.63 -0.14
N PHE A 40 -28.65 16.52 -1.13
CA PHE A 40 -27.50 16.98 -1.92
C PHE A 40 -26.33 17.57 -1.09
N PHE A 41 -26.34 17.43 0.24
CA PHE A 41 -25.31 17.92 1.14
C PHE A 41 -24.00 17.11 1.08
N HIS A 42 -24.01 15.86 0.58
CA HIS A 42 -22.77 15.10 0.43
C HIS A 42 -21.90 15.56 -0.75
N LEU A 43 -22.47 16.17 -1.79
CA LEU A 43 -21.71 16.58 -2.97
C LEU A 43 -20.95 17.91 -2.74
N ARG A 44 -21.46 18.80 -1.88
CA ARG A 44 -20.76 20.05 -1.50
C ARG A 44 -19.51 19.82 -0.65
N ARG A 45 -19.43 18.71 0.09
CA ARG A 45 -18.25 18.38 0.91
C ARG A 45 -17.09 17.78 0.10
N ILE A 46 -17.40 17.21 -1.07
CA ILE A 46 -16.40 16.67 -2.01
C ILE A 46 -15.85 17.79 -2.92
N LEU A 47 -16.62 18.85 -3.19
CA LEU A 47 -16.17 19.96 -4.01
C LEU A 47 -15.26 20.97 -3.27
N GLN A 48 -15.21 20.93 -1.94
CA GLN A 48 -14.29 21.77 -1.14
C GLN A 48 -12.88 21.17 -1.00
N SER A 49 -12.62 19.98 -1.55
CA SER A 49 -11.30 19.32 -1.51
C SER A 49 -10.52 19.39 -2.82
N VAL A 50 -10.79 20.37 -3.70
CA VAL A 50 -9.92 20.65 -4.85
C VAL A 50 -8.84 21.68 -4.49
N ALA A 51 -9.17 22.66 -3.64
CA ALA A 51 -8.21 23.69 -3.22
C ALA A 51 -7.07 23.11 -2.36
N ALA A 52 -7.36 22.17 -1.46
CA ALA A 52 -6.35 21.51 -0.64
C ALA A 52 -5.43 20.60 -1.48
N VAL A 53 -5.97 19.92 -2.49
CA VAL A 53 -5.18 19.10 -3.41
C VAL A 53 -4.32 19.98 -4.32
N MET A 54 -4.87 21.07 -4.87
CA MET A 54 -4.08 22.07 -5.62
C MET A 54 -2.99 22.71 -4.76
N LEU A 55 -3.28 23.07 -3.51
CA LEU A 55 -2.26 23.59 -2.59
C LEU A 55 -1.20 22.55 -2.25
N LEU A 56 -1.56 21.28 -2.03
CA LEU A 56 -0.61 20.20 -1.82
C LEU A 56 0.23 19.91 -3.07
N LEU A 57 -0.37 19.99 -4.27
CA LEU A 57 0.36 19.81 -5.52
C LEU A 57 1.29 20.98 -5.81
N VAL A 58 0.88 22.23 -5.53
CA VAL A 58 1.73 23.41 -5.70
C VAL A 58 2.82 23.46 -4.63
N ALA A 59 2.50 23.18 -3.36
CA ALA A 59 3.49 23.07 -2.30
C ALA A 59 4.46 21.91 -2.56
N GLY A 60 3.94 20.76 -2.97
CA GLY A 60 4.72 19.60 -3.39
C GLY A 60 5.58 19.90 -4.62
N ALA A 61 5.10 20.66 -5.60
CA ALA A 61 5.87 21.07 -6.77
C ALA A 61 6.96 22.10 -6.41
N LEU A 62 6.69 23.04 -5.50
CA LEU A 62 7.68 24.02 -5.04
C LEU A 62 8.77 23.36 -4.18
N ILE A 63 8.39 22.48 -3.25
CA ILE A 63 9.31 21.69 -2.44
C ILE A 63 10.08 20.72 -3.33
N GLY A 64 9.40 20.04 -4.25
CA GLY A 64 10.01 19.13 -5.22
C GLY A 64 10.97 19.84 -6.18
N HIS A 65 10.67 21.07 -6.60
CA HIS A 65 11.55 21.86 -7.45
C HIS A 65 12.76 22.41 -6.68
N GLN A 66 12.61 22.79 -5.40
CA GLN A 66 13.75 23.14 -4.54
C GLN A 66 14.63 21.91 -4.23
N LEU A 67 14.02 20.75 -3.97
CA LEU A 67 14.74 19.50 -3.76
C LEU A 67 15.41 19.02 -5.05
N SER A 68 14.77 19.20 -6.21
CA SER A 68 15.34 18.92 -7.55
C SER A 68 16.53 19.82 -7.88
N ARG A 69 16.53 21.09 -7.47
CA ARG A 69 17.74 21.95 -7.52
C ARG A 69 18.83 21.47 -6.55
N GLY A 70 18.46 20.86 -5.42
CA GLY A 70 19.38 20.10 -4.56
C GLY A 70 19.80 18.75 -5.15
N SER A 71 19.08 18.25 -6.15
CA SER A 71 19.32 16.98 -6.86
C SER A 71 20.13 17.15 -8.15
N SER A 72 20.41 18.39 -8.57
CA SER A 72 21.31 18.67 -9.70
C SER A 72 22.75 18.23 -9.41
N SER A 73 23.07 17.92 -8.14
CA SER A 73 24.31 17.27 -7.74
C SER A 73 24.30 15.76 -8.03
N VAL A 74 23.16 15.06 -7.96
CA VAL A 74 23.08 13.60 -8.07
C VAL A 74 23.42 13.11 -9.49
N GLU A 75 23.01 13.86 -10.52
CA GLU A 75 23.41 13.59 -11.91
C GLU A 75 24.92 13.84 -12.11
N SER A 76 25.50 14.80 -11.38
CA SER A 76 26.95 15.06 -11.40
C SER A 76 27.76 14.02 -10.61
N THR A 77 27.26 13.50 -9.49
CA THR A 77 27.99 12.47 -8.71
C THR A 77 28.01 11.14 -9.42
N ALA A 78 26.94 10.75 -10.11
CA ALA A 78 26.91 9.52 -10.91
C ALA A 78 27.91 9.57 -12.08
N GLU A 79 27.99 10.70 -12.80
CA GLU A 79 29.02 10.89 -13.84
C GLU A 79 30.44 10.95 -13.26
N THR A 80 30.61 11.56 -12.07
CA THR A 80 31.92 11.66 -11.41
C THR A 80 32.39 10.29 -10.90
N LEU A 81 31.50 9.48 -10.32
CA LEU A 81 31.78 8.10 -9.90
C LEU A 81 32.16 7.21 -11.08
N ALA A 82 31.43 7.30 -12.20
CA ALA A 82 31.72 6.53 -13.40
C ALA A 82 33.08 6.89 -14.03
N ARG A 83 33.55 8.13 -13.84
CA ARG A 83 34.89 8.58 -14.27
C ARG A 83 36.01 8.15 -13.32
N ILE A 84 35.73 8.07 -12.01
CA ILE A 84 36.70 7.64 -10.98
C ILE A 84 36.87 6.13 -10.98
N SER A 85 35.79 5.38 -11.18
CA SER A 85 35.75 3.93 -11.06
C SER A 85 34.64 3.33 -11.95
N PRO A 86 34.93 2.99 -13.23
CA PRO A 86 33.96 2.30 -14.08
C PRO A 86 33.51 0.96 -13.49
N ASP A 87 34.42 0.27 -12.78
CA ASP A 87 34.14 -0.99 -12.09
C ASP A 87 33.08 -0.84 -10.99
N LEU A 88 33.02 0.32 -10.31
CA LEU A 88 32.02 0.56 -9.27
C LEU A 88 30.60 0.67 -9.84
N ALA A 89 30.43 1.32 -10.99
CA ALA A 89 29.11 1.50 -11.59
C ALA A 89 28.47 0.15 -11.97
N GLU A 90 29.26 -0.79 -12.50
CA GLU A 90 28.80 -2.14 -12.80
C GLU A 90 28.40 -2.92 -11.53
N LEU A 91 29.27 -2.87 -10.51
CA LEU A 91 29.00 -3.52 -9.22
C LEU A 91 27.76 -2.95 -8.55
N GLU A 92 27.58 -1.64 -8.59
CA GLU A 92 26.42 -0.94 -8.04
C GLU A 92 25.12 -1.38 -8.73
N SER A 93 25.11 -1.44 -10.06
CA SER A 93 23.96 -1.97 -10.81
C SER A 93 23.65 -3.41 -10.40
N PHE A 94 24.68 -4.27 -10.32
CA PHE A 94 24.54 -5.66 -9.93
C PHE A 94 23.97 -5.84 -8.51
N TYR A 95 24.47 -5.10 -7.52
CA TYR A 95 23.95 -5.18 -6.15
C TYR A 95 22.55 -4.59 -6.01
N ASN A 96 22.26 -3.47 -6.68
CA ASN A 96 20.93 -2.88 -6.67
C ASN A 96 19.88 -3.82 -7.28
N GLN A 97 20.22 -4.51 -8.36
CA GLN A 97 19.33 -5.53 -8.92
C GLN A 97 19.01 -6.62 -7.88
N GLN A 98 20.04 -7.19 -7.24
CA GLN A 98 19.82 -8.23 -6.21
C GLN A 98 19.02 -7.73 -5.01
N ILE A 99 19.27 -6.50 -4.55
CA ILE A 99 18.52 -5.87 -3.45
C ILE A 99 17.05 -5.75 -3.86
N ASN A 100 16.77 -5.22 -5.05
CA ASN A 100 15.41 -5.03 -5.53
C ASN A 100 14.67 -6.35 -5.68
N GLU A 101 15.30 -7.36 -6.29
CA GLU A 101 14.74 -8.70 -6.44
C GLU A 101 14.40 -9.33 -5.08
N LYS A 102 15.34 -9.33 -4.14
CA LYS A 102 15.13 -9.93 -2.81
C LYS A 102 14.15 -9.13 -1.95
N PHE A 103 14.18 -7.81 -2.02
CA PHE A 103 13.23 -6.96 -1.29
C PHE A 103 11.82 -7.10 -1.85
N ALA A 104 11.64 -7.29 -3.16
CA ALA A 104 10.35 -7.57 -3.76
C ALA A 104 9.72 -8.87 -3.24
N LEU A 105 10.52 -9.88 -2.87
CA LEU A 105 10.02 -11.11 -2.22
C LEU A 105 9.40 -10.83 -0.84
N LEU A 106 9.72 -9.70 -0.20
CA LEU A 106 9.12 -9.28 1.06
C LEU A 106 7.77 -8.57 0.88
N ALA A 107 7.27 -8.39 -0.34
CA ALA A 107 6.06 -7.59 -0.63
C ALA A 107 4.84 -7.94 0.25
N ASN A 108 4.66 -9.23 0.56
CA ASN A 108 3.52 -9.76 1.30
C ASN A 108 3.83 -10.07 2.78
N TYR A 109 5.02 -9.72 3.26
CA TYR A 109 5.47 -10.05 4.61
C TYR A 109 5.51 -8.79 5.50
N PRO A 110 5.07 -8.88 6.77
CA PRO A 110 5.05 -7.72 7.68
C PRO A 110 6.46 -7.19 7.99
N GLN A 111 7.49 -8.03 7.87
CA GLN A 111 8.89 -7.65 8.08
C GLN A 111 9.39 -6.63 7.04
N ARG A 112 8.69 -6.43 5.92
CA ARG A 112 9.09 -5.48 4.87
C ARG A 112 9.30 -4.07 5.39
N GLU A 113 8.40 -3.58 6.24
CA GLU A 113 8.46 -2.20 6.75
C GLU A 113 9.65 -2.00 7.70
N SER A 114 9.91 -2.97 8.58
CA SER A 114 11.10 -2.98 9.43
C SER A 114 12.38 -2.97 8.62
N VAL A 115 12.48 -3.82 7.59
CA VAL A 115 13.66 -3.88 6.72
C VAL A 115 13.84 -2.59 5.92
N ALA A 116 12.74 -1.97 5.48
CA ALA A 116 12.79 -0.68 4.79
C ALA A 116 13.33 0.43 5.70
N ALA A 117 12.91 0.46 6.97
CA ALA A 117 13.40 1.40 7.96
C ALA A 117 14.90 1.19 8.24
N ASP A 118 15.35 -0.06 8.42
CA ASP A 118 16.76 -0.39 8.62
C ASP A 118 17.61 0.03 7.41
N PHE A 119 17.06 -0.07 6.20
CA PHE A 119 17.73 0.34 4.97
C PHE A 119 17.85 1.84 4.82
N ALA A 120 16.87 2.62 5.29
CA ALA A 120 16.92 4.08 5.22
C ALA A 120 18.17 4.64 5.91
N GLN A 121 18.56 4.07 7.05
CA GLN A 121 19.78 4.46 7.74
C GLN A 121 21.04 4.09 6.94
N ILE A 122 21.08 2.90 6.34
CA ILE A 122 22.22 2.49 5.50
C ILE A 122 22.32 3.40 4.27
N ASP A 123 21.19 3.72 3.66
CA ASP A 123 21.13 4.59 2.47
C ASP A 123 21.62 6.00 2.77
N GLU A 124 21.28 6.55 3.93
CA GLU A 124 21.83 7.83 4.41
C GLU A 124 23.35 7.80 4.47
N THR A 125 23.94 6.77 5.11
CA THR A 125 25.40 6.63 5.19
C THR A 125 26.06 6.46 3.82
N MET A 126 25.38 5.80 2.87
CA MET A 126 25.89 5.62 1.51
C MET A 126 25.90 6.93 0.71
N GLU A 127 24.89 7.78 0.87
CA GLU A 127 24.88 9.11 0.27
C GLU A 127 25.99 10.00 0.83
N GLU A 128 26.26 9.91 2.14
CA GLU A 128 27.40 10.59 2.75
C GLU A 128 28.72 10.14 2.13
N LEU A 129 28.95 8.82 2.01
CA LEU A 129 30.14 8.26 1.38
C LEU A 129 30.28 8.71 -0.08
N ARG A 130 29.18 8.75 -0.86
CA ARG A 130 29.21 9.27 -2.25
C ARG A 130 29.60 10.74 -2.31
N ALA A 131 29.09 11.56 -1.39
CA ALA A 131 29.44 12.98 -1.30
C ALA A 131 30.89 13.19 -0.89
N GLU A 132 31.46 12.29 -0.06
CA GLU A 132 32.86 12.29 0.32
C GLU A 132 33.79 11.92 -0.84
N ILE A 133 33.42 10.97 -1.71
CA ILE A 133 34.21 10.60 -2.90
C ILE A 133 34.50 11.84 -3.76
N ALA A 134 33.51 12.72 -3.96
CA ALA A 134 33.68 13.94 -4.77
C ALA A 134 34.66 14.97 -4.16
N LYS A 135 35.00 14.85 -2.88
CA LYS A 135 35.87 15.77 -2.14
C LYS A 135 37.15 15.09 -1.63
N ALA A 136 37.30 13.79 -1.86
CA ALA A 136 38.35 12.98 -1.28
C ALA A 136 39.71 13.32 -1.89
N PRO A 137 40.79 13.32 -1.11
CA PRO A 137 42.14 13.37 -1.64
C PRO A 137 42.50 12.08 -2.38
N VAL A 138 43.39 12.19 -3.38
CA VAL A 138 43.85 11.06 -4.20
C VAL A 138 44.35 9.92 -3.32
N GLY A 139 43.73 8.74 -3.44
CA GLY A 139 44.07 7.53 -2.68
C GLY A 139 43.10 7.18 -1.53
N MET A 140 42.30 8.13 -1.04
CA MET A 140 41.23 7.82 -0.06
C MET A 140 39.92 7.38 -0.73
N GLU A 141 39.74 7.72 -2.01
CA GLU A 141 38.59 7.32 -2.82
C GLU A 141 38.39 5.79 -2.80
N GLN A 142 39.47 5.00 -2.88
CA GLN A 142 39.41 3.55 -2.88
C GLN A 142 38.84 2.97 -1.57
N GLU A 143 39.16 3.59 -0.43
CA GLU A 143 38.63 3.19 0.87
C GLU A 143 37.13 3.48 0.96
N ILE A 144 36.72 4.68 0.52
CA ILE A 144 35.32 5.09 0.52
C ILE A 144 34.49 4.18 -0.42
N VAL A 145 35.02 3.88 -1.61
CA VAL A 145 34.41 2.93 -2.56
C VAL A 145 34.29 1.53 -1.96
N THR A 146 35.32 1.07 -1.24
CA THR A 146 35.29 -0.23 -0.55
C THR A 146 34.22 -0.27 0.53
N ASN A 147 34.06 0.81 1.29
CA ASN A 147 33.03 0.93 2.32
C ASN A 147 31.63 0.98 1.69
N LEU A 148 31.45 1.72 0.60
CA LEU A 148 30.19 1.76 -0.16
C LEU A 148 29.80 0.36 -0.66
N LEU A 149 30.76 -0.39 -1.22
CA LEU A 149 30.56 -1.77 -1.66
C LEU A 149 30.22 -2.71 -0.49
N ARG A 150 30.83 -2.49 0.68
CA ARG A 150 30.51 -3.25 1.90
C ARG A 150 29.05 -2.98 2.33
N SER A 151 28.58 -1.74 2.25
CA SER A 151 27.19 -1.40 2.55
C SER A 151 26.21 -2.11 1.61
N TYR A 152 26.50 -2.16 0.30
CA TYR A 152 25.72 -2.94 -0.66
C TYR A 152 25.64 -4.43 -0.30
N LYS A 153 26.79 -5.05 0.00
CA LYS A 153 26.86 -6.46 0.42
C LYS A 153 26.06 -6.70 1.70
N LEU A 154 26.13 -5.77 2.65
CA LEU A 154 25.39 -5.86 3.91
C LEU A 154 23.88 -5.85 3.68
N LYS A 155 23.36 -4.94 2.82
CA LYS A 155 21.93 -4.91 2.46
C LYS A 155 21.47 -6.25 1.90
N VAL A 156 22.24 -6.86 0.99
CA VAL A 156 21.92 -8.19 0.45
C VAL A 156 21.89 -9.26 1.56
N GLN A 157 22.89 -9.30 2.43
CA GLN A 157 22.96 -10.28 3.52
C GLN A 157 21.79 -10.15 4.51
N ILE A 158 21.36 -8.92 4.80
CA ILE A 158 20.18 -8.68 5.64
C ILE A 158 18.95 -9.28 4.98
N LEU A 159 18.73 -9.01 3.69
CA LEU A 159 17.58 -9.57 2.96
C LEU A 159 17.60 -11.09 2.94
N GLU A 160 18.76 -11.69 2.69
CA GLU A 160 18.91 -13.15 2.71
C GLU A 160 18.54 -13.74 4.06
N ARG A 161 19.03 -13.14 5.15
CA ARG A 161 18.73 -13.60 6.52
C ARG A 161 17.25 -13.42 6.88
N VAL A 162 16.63 -12.31 6.47
CA VAL A 162 15.21 -12.08 6.70
C VAL A 162 14.36 -13.09 5.92
N LEU A 163 14.67 -13.30 4.64
CA LEU A 163 13.98 -14.28 3.80
C LEU A 163 14.16 -15.72 4.31
N GLU A 164 15.36 -16.06 4.79
CA GLU A 164 15.64 -17.36 5.40
C GLU A 164 14.79 -17.58 6.66
N ARG A 165 14.71 -16.57 7.55
CA ARG A 165 13.89 -16.63 8.76
C ARG A 165 12.40 -16.76 8.45
N ILE A 166 11.92 -16.04 7.44
CA ILE A 166 10.54 -16.14 6.96
C ILE A 166 10.27 -17.57 6.46
N ARG A 167 11.11 -18.09 5.57
CA ARG A 167 10.97 -19.47 5.04
C ARG A 167 11.00 -20.53 6.14
N ALA A 168 11.86 -20.36 7.15
CA ALA A 168 11.95 -21.27 8.28
C ALA A 168 10.70 -21.22 9.17
N THR A 169 10.03 -20.07 9.26
CA THR A 169 8.78 -19.91 10.01
C THR A 169 7.58 -20.45 9.22
N ASP A 170 7.60 -20.32 7.89
CA ASP A 170 6.55 -20.82 6.99
C ASP A 170 6.65 -22.34 6.73
N ALA A 171 7.79 -22.97 7.05
CA ALA A 171 7.97 -24.40 6.91
C ALA A 171 7.06 -25.18 7.89
N PRO A 172 6.31 -26.20 7.43
CA PRO A 172 5.46 -26.98 8.31
C PRO A 172 6.31 -27.68 9.37
N ALA A 173 5.95 -27.51 10.64
CA ALA A 173 6.58 -28.23 11.74
C ALA A 173 6.43 -29.74 11.51
N ILE A 174 7.54 -30.41 11.16
CA ILE A 174 7.59 -31.86 11.13
C ILE A 174 7.52 -32.32 12.59
N ASP A 175 6.33 -32.69 13.05
CA ASP A 175 6.05 -33.21 14.39
C ASP A 175 6.69 -34.60 14.56
N ASN A 176 7.98 -34.63 14.88
CA ASN A 176 8.71 -35.85 15.25
C ASN A 176 8.49 -36.18 16.74
N ARG A 177 7.24 -36.26 17.20
CA ARG A 177 6.95 -36.83 18.53
C ARG A 177 6.97 -38.35 18.45
N PRO A 178 7.87 -39.05 19.17
CA PRO A 178 7.77 -40.49 19.31
C PRO A 178 6.45 -40.82 20.01
N LYS A 179 5.57 -41.53 19.32
CA LYS A 179 4.36 -42.09 19.95
C LYS A 179 4.83 -43.08 21.00
N HIS A 180 4.69 -42.71 22.27
CA HIS A 180 4.85 -43.67 23.36
C HIS A 180 3.79 -44.75 23.19
N GLU A 181 4.22 -45.95 22.81
CA GLU A 181 3.42 -47.16 22.92
C GLU A 181 3.16 -47.42 24.40
N THR A 182 1.99 -46.99 24.87
CA THR A 182 1.31 -47.69 25.96
C THR A 182 0.81 -49.02 25.42
N SER A 183 1.51 -50.10 25.77
CA SER A 183 0.90 -51.43 25.82
C SER A 183 0.96 -51.94 27.25
N ILE A 184 -0.22 -52.41 27.65
CA ILE A 184 -0.66 -52.97 28.94
C ILE A 184 0.16 -54.22 29.29
#